data_AF-A0A212EMG2-F1
#
_entry.id   AF-A0A212EMG2-F1
#
_cell.length_a   1.000
_cell.length_b   1.000
_cell.length_c   1.000
_cell.angle_alpha   90.00
_cell.angle_beta   90.00
_cell.angle_gamma   90.00
#
_symmetry.space_group_name_H-M   'P 1'
#
loop_
_entity.id
_entity.type
_entity.pdbx_description
1 polymer ?
#
loop_
_entity_poly.entity_id
_entity_poly.type
_entity_poly.pdbx_seq_one_letter_code
_entity_poly.pdbx_strand_id
1 'polypeptide(L)'
;MLQEDFSNSITSTLCQYACYKYISECDETKPTSVEQEEDNKKKKEEIKIRIKFLRNPYFDDHFDLTDLHLLSGKTLAWISKASSDNLSNNLQVIGWLFYKKYNRLLELCKEIGKMESTKVYKEVIEILKKESDKAEEDNKVILQNCVHLLSSAPLSDAELEDSMQIAIENCINKTQNKDVLAQKELFKNWERIREEKLEEQTKRLDRTRHIKMFEEKQKQLVSEEQRLWFFDNEEQIDLQIEEKEKLQDPWTANKGSKHKSNEDYIPPEILPKRK
;
A
#
# COMPACT_ATOMS: atom_id res chain seq x y z
N MET A 1 -7.39 9.98 6.43
CA MET A 1 -6.04 9.40 6.65
C MET A 1 -6.25 8.11 7.41
N LEU A 2 -5.95 6.97 6.77
CA LEU A 2 -6.23 5.61 7.28
C LEU A 2 -5.03 5.03 8.07
N GLN A 3 -4.11 5.89 8.51
CA GLN A 3 -2.73 5.50 8.80
C GLN A 3 -2.54 4.95 10.23
N GLU A 4 -3.47 5.27 11.13
CA GLU A 4 -3.48 4.80 12.52
C GLU A 4 -4.83 4.15 12.81
N ASP A 5 -5.01 2.92 12.34
CA ASP A 5 -6.21 2.12 12.63
C ASP A 5 -5.93 1.15 13.79
N PHE A 6 -6.42 1.50 14.98
CA PHE A 6 -6.37 0.67 16.18
C PHE A 6 -7.70 -0.05 16.46
N SER A 7 -8.58 -0.15 15.46
CA SER A 7 -9.92 -0.72 15.64
C SER A 7 -9.91 -2.21 15.95
N ASN A 8 -8.94 -2.96 15.40
CA ASN A 8 -8.83 -4.38 15.65
C ASN A 8 -7.95 -4.66 16.88
N SER A 9 -8.56 -5.25 17.91
CA SER A 9 -7.89 -5.55 19.17
C SER A 9 -6.85 -6.68 19.04
N ILE A 10 -7.04 -7.62 18.13
CA ILE A 10 -6.09 -8.73 17.89
C ILE A 10 -4.82 -8.18 17.26
N THR A 11 -4.95 -7.37 16.21
CA THR A 11 -3.78 -6.77 15.55
C THR A 11 -3.05 -5.85 16.51
N SER A 12 -3.77 -5.05 17.30
CA SER A 12 -3.16 -4.14 18.29
C SER A 12 -2.35 -4.90 19.35
N THR A 13 -2.90 -5.97 19.94
CA THR A 13 -2.19 -6.76 20.96
C THR A 13 -1.01 -7.55 20.38
N LEU A 14 -1.13 -8.10 19.17
CA LEU A 14 -0.02 -8.75 18.48
C LEU A 14 1.10 -7.75 18.12
N CYS A 15 0.74 -6.54 17.67
CA CYS A 15 1.71 -5.49 17.38
C CYS A 15 2.44 -5.04 18.65
N GLN A 16 1.74 -4.89 19.78
CA GLN A 16 2.37 -4.62 21.08
C GLN A 16 3.40 -5.69 21.45
N TYR A 17 3.03 -6.97 21.30
CA TYR A 17 3.93 -8.10 21.56
C TYR A 17 5.14 -8.14 20.63
N ALA A 18 4.93 -7.96 19.34
CA ALA A 18 6.02 -7.92 18.37
C ALA A 18 7.01 -6.77 18.65
N CYS A 19 6.50 -5.57 18.96
CA CYS A 19 7.34 -4.43 19.30
C CYS A 19 8.11 -4.66 20.60
N TYR A 20 7.46 -5.20 21.64
CA TYR A 20 8.12 -5.54 22.90
C TYR A 20 9.24 -6.56 22.69
N LYS A 21 8.96 -7.66 21.98
CA LYS A 21 9.95 -8.69 21.68
C LYS A 21 11.12 -8.14 20.86
N TYR A 22 10.84 -7.30 19.87
CA TYR A 22 11.89 -6.65 19.09
C TYR A 22 12.81 -5.80 19.96
N ILE A 23 12.25 -4.99 20.85
CA ILE A 23 13.01 -4.14 21.78
C ILE A 23 13.81 -4.97 22.80
N SER A 24 13.23 -6.07 23.30
CA SER A 24 13.84 -6.88 24.36
C SER A 24 14.92 -7.85 23.86
N GLU A 25 14.80 -8.36 22.63
CA GLU A 25 15.64 -9.44 22.11
C GLU A 25 16.53 -9.02 20.92
N CYS A 26 16.22 -7.93 20.22
CA CYS A 26 16.94 -7.56 19.01
C CYS A 26 18.05 -6.53 19.30
N ASP A 27 19.30 -6.98 19.26
CA ASP A 27 20.46 -6.11 19.29
C ASP A 27 20.47 -5.14 18.10
N GLU A 28 20.88 -3.89 18.34
CA GLU A 28 21.00 -2.77 17.38
C GLU A 28 21.89 -3.07 16.13
N THR A 29 22.43 -4.27 16.00
CA THR A 29 23.54 -4.63 15.10
C THR A 29 23.14 -5.08 13.71
N LYS A 30 21.85 -5.18 13.36
CA LYS A 30 21.44 -5.54 12.00
C LYS A 30 20.69 -4.40 11.34
N PRO A 31 21.39 -3.52 10.60
CA PRO A 31 20.72 -2.71 9.61
C PRO A 31 20.17 -3.67 8.55
N THR A 32 18.85 -3.90 8.59
CA THR A 32 18.14 -4.49 7.46
C THR A 32 18.07 -3.42 6.37
N SER A 33 19.21 -3.09 5.76
CA SER A 33 19.21 -2.45 4.46
C SER A 33 18.63 -3.48 3.50
N VAL A 34 17.32 -3.37 3.24
CA VAL A 34 16.72 -4.02 2.08
C VAL A 34 17.42 -3.37 0.89
N GLU A 35 18.50 -3.97 0.42
CA GLU A 35 19.09 -3.66 -0.86
C GLU A 35 17.94 -3.77 -1.86
N GLN A 36 17.52 -2.64 -2.42
CA GLN A 36 16.57 -2.63 -3.50
C GLN A 36 17.26 -3.37 -4.65
N GLU A 37 16.86 -4.62 -4.88
CA GLU A 37 17.28 -5.36 -6.06
C GLU A 37 16.93 -4.51 -7.28
N GLU A 38 17.95 -3.94 -7.90
CA GLU A 38 17.82 -3.23 -9.17
C GLU A 38 17.38 -4.25 -10.22
N ASP A 39 16.07 -4.34 -10.40
CA ASP A 39 15.41 -5.22 -11.35
C ASP A 39 15.80 -4.74 -12.77
N ASN A 40 16.93 -5.26 -13.27
CA ASN A 40 17.54 -4.98 -14.56
C ASN A 40 16.72 -5.56 -15.73
N LYS A 41 15.46 -5.15 -15.84
CA LYS A 41 14.61 -5.44 -16.99
C LYS A 41 14.62 -4.23 -17.92
N LYS A 42 15.27 -4.41 -19.07
CA LYS A 42 15.24 -3.48 -20.22
C LYS A 42 13.80 -3.25 -20.68
N LYS A 43 13.09 -2.33 -20.03
CA LYS A 43 11.78 -1.82 -20.47
C LYS A 43 12.01 -0.68 -21.46
N LYS A 44 11.19 -0.67 -22.52
CA LYS A 44 11.14 0.36 -23.57
C LYS A 44 11.22 1.76 -22.96
N GLU A 45 11.87 2.69 -23.66
CA GLU A 45 12.16 4.06 -23.21
C GLU A 45 10.90 4.80 -22.71
N GLU A 46 10.59 4.62 -21.42
CA GLU A 46 9.59 5.41 -20.72
C GLU A 46 10.19 6.80 -20.48
N ILE A 47 9.49 7.84 -20.94
CA ILE A 47 9.87 9.23 -20.70
C ILE A 47 9.71 9.49 -19.20
N LYS A 48 10.79 9.34 -18.43
CA LYS A 48 10.82 9.65 -17.00
C LYS A 48 10.88 11.16 -16.81
N ILE A 49 9.75 11.77 -16.47
CA ILE A 49 9.71 13.16 -16.00
C ILE A 49 10.28 13.18 -14.58
N ARG A 50 11.46 13.78 -14.39
CA ARG A 50 12.07 13.95 -13.07
C ARG A 50 11.35 15.07 -12.33
N ILE A 51 10.45 14.71 -11.43
CA ILE A 51 9.87 15.63 -10.47
C ILE A 51 10.93 15.88 -9.37
N LYS A 52 11.23 17.14 -9.07
CA LYS A 52 12.09 17.47 -7.93
C LYS A 52 11.34 17.09 -6.66
N PHE A 53 11.91 16.19 -5.86
CA PHE A 53 11.35 15.84 -4.56
C PHE A 53 11.25 17.09 -3.69
N LEU A 54 10.07 17.34 -3.13
CA LEU A 54 9.91 18.30 -2.04
C LEU A 54 10.65 17.73 -0.83
N ARG A 55 11.83 18.28 -0.52
CA ARG A 55 12.53 17.93 0.71
C ARG A 55 11.73 18.53 1.87
N ASN A 56 11.24 17.69 2.76
CA ASN A 56 10.58 18.16 3.97
C ASN A 56 11.63 18.93 4.81
N PRO A 57 11.46 20.23 5.09
CA PRO A 57 12.45 20.99 5.85
C PRO A 57 12.39 20.70 7.36
N TYR A 58 11.36 19.98 7.82
CA TYR A 58 11.13 19.69 9.23
C TYR A 58 11.10 18.19 9.47
N PHE A 59 11.80 17.75 10.51
CA PHE A 59 11.77 16.38 11.00
C PHE A 59 10.52 16.23 11.88
N ASP A 60 9.47 15.61 11.34
CA ASP A 60 8.16 15.49 12.02
C ASP A 60 7.95 14.11 12.67
N ASP A 61 9.00 13.30 12.74
CA ASP A 61 8.98 11.92 13.21
C ASP A 61 8.02 10.99 12.42
N HIS A 62 7.42 11.38 11.30
CA HIS A 62 6.45 10.53 10.57
C HIS A 62 7.12 9.62 9.54
N PHE A 63 7.87 10.19 8.59
CA PHE A 63 8.54 9.46 7.51
C PHE A 63 10.06 9.50 7.61
N ASP A 64 10.60 10.34 8.48
CA ASP A 64 12.04 10.55 8.62
C ASP A 64 12.70 9.54 9.57
N LEU A 65 11.90 8.73 10.28
CA LEU A 65 12.39 7.69 11.19
C LEU A 65 12.85 6.45 10.44
N THR A 66 14.16 6.28 10.34
CA THR A 66 14.79 5.10 9.74
C THR A 66 15.23 4.06 10.78
N ASP A 67 15.41 4.47 12.03
CA ASP A 67 15.80 3.58 13.12
C ASP A 67 14.62 2.71 13.55
N LEU A 68 14.75 1.40 13.34
CA LEU A 68 13.72 0.42 13.63
C LEU A 68 13.44 0.31 15.14
N HIS A 69 14.44 0.58 15.98
CA HIS A 69 14.29 0.57 17.43
C HIS A 69 13.43 1.76 17.89
N LEU A 70 13.73 2.95 17.39
CA LEU A 70 12.94 4.15 17.66
C LEU A 70 11.52 4.05 17.08
N LEU A 71 11.38 3.42 15.90
CA LEU A 71 10.08 3.15 15.28
C LEU A 71 9.24 2.16 16.10
N SER A 72 9.86 1.11 16.64
CA SER A 72 9.22 0.13 17.51
C SER A 72 8.75 0.79 18.81
N GLY A 73 9.58 1.65 19.42
CA GLY A 73 9.20 2.46 20.58
C GLY A 73 8.03 3.40 20.29
N LYS A 74 8.08 4.12 19.15
CA LYS A 74 6.98 4.99 18.70
C LYS A 74 5.68 4.19 18.57
N THR A 75 5.74 3.09 17.82
CA THR A 75 4.58 2.24 17.53
C THR A 75 3.97 1.69 18.82
N LEU A 76 4.80 1.18 19.73
CA LEU A 76 4.37 0.67 21.02
C LEU A 76 3.69 1.77 21.87
N ALA A 77 4.27 2.97 21.94
CA ALA A 77 3.71 4.08 22.69
C ALA A 77 2.32 4.51 22.20
N TRP A 78 2.11 4.53 20.88
CA TRP A 78 0.84 4.93 20.28
C TRP A 78 -0.23 3.85 20.36
N ILE A 79 0.10 2.59 20.06
CA ILE A 79 -0.86 1.49 20.17
C ILE A 79 -1.30 1.32 21.63
N SER A 80 -0.37 1.37 22.58
CA SER A 80 -0.70 1.26 24.01
C SER A 80 -1.44 2.47 24.56
N LYS A 81 -1.46 3.61 23.87
CA LYS A 81 -2.32 4.75 24.23
C LYS A 81 -3.80 4.50 23.92
N ALA A 82 -4.09 3.64 22.94
CA ALA A 82 -5.46 3.37 22.51
C ALA A 82 -6.28 2.62 23.57
N SER A 83 -5.62 1.88 24.46
CA SER A 83 -6.23 1.10 25.55
C SER A 83 -5.69 1.56 26.90
N SER A 84 -6.57 1.85 27.86
CA SER A 84 -6.20 2.31 29.21
C SER A 84 -6.00 1.16 30.21
N ASP A 85 -5.65 -0.03 29.73
CA ASP A 85 -5.50 -1.22 30.56
C ASP A 85 -4.17 -1.19 31.33
N ASN A 86 -4.10 -1.92 32.44
CA ASN A 86 -2.88 -1.97 33.25
C ASN A 86 -1.65 -2.42 32.42
N LEU A 87 -1.82 -3.46 31.59
CA LEU A 87 -0.79 -3.94 30.68
C LEU A 87 -0.39 -2.84 29.67
N SER A 88 -1.37 -2.16 29.11
CA SER A 88 -1.13 -1.10 28.12
C SER A 88 -0.37 0.07 28.71
N ASN A 89 -0.70 0.50 29.94
CA ASN A 89 0.03 1.56 30.62
C ASN A 89 1.51 1.20 30.83
N ASN A 90 1.79 -0.05 31.21
CA ASN A 90 3.16 -0.54 31.39
C ASN A 90 3.94 -0.63 30.05
N LEU A 91 3.30 -1.11 28.99
CA LEU A 91 3.88 -1.13 27.65
C LEU A 91 4.09 0.28 27.09
N GLN A 92 3.21 1.22 27.44
CA GLN A 92 3.32 2.60 27.04
C GLN A 92 4.54 3.30 27.68
N VAL A 93 4.87 2.98 28.93
CA VAL A 93 6.13 3.40 29.59
C VAL A 93 7.34 2.95 28.75
N ILE A 94 7.37 1.67 28.37
CA ILE A 94 8.45 1.11 27.53
C ILE A 94 8.49 1.83 26.17
N GLY A 95 7.35 2.04 25.52
CA GLY A 95 7.27 2.73 24.24
C GLY A 95 7.85 4.14 24.28
N TRP A 96 7.46 4.96 25.27
CA TRP A 96 7.98 6.33 25.39
C TRP A 96 9.48 6.38 25.75
N LEU A 97 9.97 5.39 26.51
CA LEU A 97 11.39 5.24 26.83
C LEU A 97 12.22 5.04 25.56
N PHE A 98 11.87 4.06 24.73
CA PHE A 98 12.62 3.74 23.50
C PHE A 98 12.37 4.73 22.37
N TYR A 99 11.24 5.44 22.38
CA TYR A 99 11.00 6.57 21.49
C TYR A 99 11.73 7.86 21.90
N LYS A 100 12.47 7.84 23.02
CA LYS A 100 13.26 8.98 23.55
C LYS A 100 12.44 10.26 23.78
N LYS A 101 11.14 10.13 24.08
CA LYS A 101 10.27 11.27 24.44
C LYS A 101 10.05 11.32 25.96
N TYR A 102 11.13 11.61 26.68
CA TYR A 102 11.17 11.53 28.15
C TYR A 102 10.19 12.47 28.87
N ASN A 103 9.86 13.63 28.29
CA ASN A 103 8.86 14.53 28.86
C ASN A 103 7.47 13.89 28.91
N ARG A 104 7.06 13.19 27.84
CA ARG A 104 5.78 12.46 27.78
C ARG A 104 5.78 11.24 28.71
N LEU A 105 6.93 10.56 28.80
CA LEU A 105 7.11 9.48 29.75
C LEU A 105 6.87 9.95 31.19
N LEU A 106 7.44 11.10 31.57
CA LEU A 106 7.29 11.66 32.91
C LEU A 106 5.85 12.09 33.21
N GLU A 107 5.14 12.66 32.24
CA GLU A 107 3.70 12.95 32.36
C GLU A 107 2.91 11.67 32.64
N LEU A 108 3.16 10.62 31.87
CA LEU A 108 2.51 9.33 32.04
C LEU A 108 2.84 8.67 33.39
N CYS A 109 4.09 8.71 33.86
CA CYS A 109 4.46 8.22 35.18
C CYS A 109 3.73 8.98 36.31
N LYS A 110 3.50 10.29 36.16
CA LYS A 110 2.69 11.07 37.10
C LYS A 110 1.22 10.69 37.06
N GLU A 111 0.68 10.36 35.89
CA GLU A 111 -0.70 9.88 35.75
C GLU A 111 -0.87 8.51 36.40
N ILE A 112 0.04 7.57 36.14
CA ILE A 112 0.07 6.25 36.78
C ILE A 112 0.18 6.39 38.30
N GLY A 113 1.04 7.28 38.79
CA GLY A 113 1.18 7.52 40.24
C GLY A 113 -0.09 8.07 40.92
N LYS A 114 -1.04 8.64 40.16
CA LYS A 114 -2.35 9.05 40.67
C LYS A 114 -3.38 7.93 40.62
N MET A 115 -3.15 6.89 39.81
CA MET A 115 -4.05 5.76 39.66
C MET A 115 -3.67 4.66 40.65
N GLU A 116 -4.41 4.56 41.76
CA GLU A 116 -4.17 3.52 42.77
C GLU A 116 -4.38 2.08 42.26
N SER A 117 -5.07 1.91 41.13
CA SER A 117 -5.42 0.62 40.53
C SER A 117 -4.34 0.03 39.62
N THR A 118 -3.36 0.83 39.17
CA THR A 118 -2.34 0.36 38.22
C THR A 118 -1.20 -0.35 38.94
N LYS A 119 -0.94 -1.59 38.55
CA LYS A 119 0.17 -2.40 39.03
C LYS A 119 1.33 -2.35 38.04
N VAL A 120 2.52 -2.04 38.53
CA VAL A 120 3.73 -1.94 37.70
C VAL A 120 4.47 -3.27 37.68
N TYR A 121 4.90 -3.72 36.51
CA TYR A 121 5.70 -4.94 36.37
C TYR A 121 7.16 -4.67 36.72
N LYS A 122 7.81 -5.64 37.39
CA LYS A 122 9.23 -5.54 37.80
C LYS A 122 10.16 -5.30 36.62
N GLU A 123 9.92 -6.02 35.52
CA GLU A 123 10.68 -5.93 34.26
C GLU A 123 10.74 -4.49 33.71
N VAL A 124 9.63 -3.75 33.79
CA VAL A 124 9.54 -2.36 33.30
C VAL A 124 10.50 -1.46 34.08
N ILE A 125 10.55 -1.62 35.40
CA ILE A 125 11.44 -0.83 36.27
C ILE A 125 12.90 -1.18 35.99
N GLU A 126 13.20 -2.47 35.76
CA GLU A 126 14.56 -2.92 35.43
C GLU A 126 15.04 -2.38 34.09
N ILE A 127 14.20 -2.42 33.05
CA ILE A 127 14.49 -1.84 31.74
C ILE A 127 14.74 -0.34 31.87
N LEU A 128 13.90 0.37 32.63
CA LEU A 128 14.04 1.80 32.86
C LEU A 128 15.36 2.16 33.56
N LYS A 129 15.78 1.36 34.55
CA LYS A 129 17.07 1.52 35.23
C LYS A 129 18.25 1.30 34.28
N LYS A 130 18.24 0.21 33.52
CA LYS A 130 19.29 -0.12 32.54
C LYS A 130 19.48 1.00 31.51
N GLU A 131 18.38 1.56 31.00
CA GLU A 131 18.44 2.65 30.02
C GLU A 131 18.79 4.00 30.68
N SER A 132 18.41 4.22 31.95
CA SER A 132 18.83 5.43 32.69
C SER A 132 20.34 5.50 32.92
N ASP A 133 21.02 4.35 33.00
CA ASP A 133 22.47 4.30 33.16
C ASP A 133 23.22 4.64 31.86
N LYS A 134 22.60 4.39 30.71
CA LYS A 134 23.14 4.69 29.37
C LYS A 134 22.83 6.12 28.89
N ALA A 135 21.85 6.79 29.50
CA ALA A 135 21.38 8.09 29.05
C ALA A 135 22.32 9.25 29.40
N GLU A 136 22.26 10.32 28.59
CA GLU A 136 22.95 11.60 28.85
C GLU A 136 22.48 12.25 30.16
N GLU A 137 23.33 13.07 30.79
CA GLU A 137 23.11 13.64 32.14
C GLU A 137 21.76 14.37 32.29
N ASP A 138 21.36 15.18 31.31
CA ASP A 138 20.09 15.91 31.33
C ASP A 138 18.87 14.98 31.31
N ASN A 139 18.94 13.90 30.53
CA ASN A 139 17.87 12.91 30.42
C ASN A 139 17.86 11.94 31.61
N LYS A 140 19.02 11.70 32.22
CA LYS A 140 19.20 10.82 33.37
C LYS A 140 18.38 11.29 34.58
N VAL A 141 18.33 12.60 34.83
CA VAL A 141 17.52 13.17 35.91
C VAL A 141 16.02 12.88 35.71
N ILE A 142 15.53 13.03 34.46
CA ILE A 142 14.13 12.76 34.11
C ILE A 142 13.81 11.28 34.32
N LEU A 143 14.68 10.39 33.83
CA LEU A 143 14.51 8.94 33.96
C LEU A 143 14.55 8.46 35.41
N GLN A 144 15.46 9.01 36.23
CA GLN A 144 15.52 8.70 37.67
C GLN A 144 14.25 9.12 38.41
N ASN A 145 13.68 10.29 38.06
CA ASN A 145 12.39 10.72 38.60
C ASN A 145 11.27 9.75 38.21
N CYS A 146 11.25 9.26 36.96
CA CYS A 146 10.30 8.23 36.52
C CYS A 146 10.47 6.92 37.29
N VAL A 147 11.71 6.46 37.52
CA VAL A 147 11.99 5.26 38.32
C VAL A 147 11.47 5.43 39.74
N HIS A 148 11.68 6.57 40.38
CA HIS A 148 11.19 6.83 41.74
C HIS A 148 9.66 6.80 41.80
N LEU A 149 8.98 7.46 40.84
CA LEU A 149 7.51 7.46 40.76
C LEU A 149 6.96 6.05 40.57
N LEU A 150 7.51 5.26 39.64
CA LEU A 150 7.03 3.91 39.37
C LEU A 150 7.37 2.92 40.48
N SER A 151 8.50 3.10 41.18
CA SER A 151 8.88 2.26 42.32
C SER A 151 7.97 2.44 43.53
N SER A 152 7.22 3.56 43.60
CA SER A 152 6.24 3.81 44.65
C SER A 152 4.87 3.17 44.40
N ALA A 153 4.62 2.71 43.16
CA ALA A 153 3.38 2.06 42.77
C ALA A 153 3.34 0.58 43.21
N PRO A 154 2.15 -0.04 43.37
CA PRO A 154 2.05 -1.45 43.71
C PRO A 154 2.64 -2.32 42.59
N LEU A 155 3.43 -3.32 42.97
CA LEU A 155 4.06 -4.24 42.02
C LEU A 155 3.08 -5.35 41.59
N SER A 156 3.20 -5.76 40.34
CA SER A 156 2.57 -6.98 39.83
C SER A 156 3.42 -8.21 40.19
N ASP A 157 2.75 -9.30 40.56
CA ASP A 157 3.40 -10.61 40.79
C ASP A 157 3.53 -11.45 39.51
N ALA A 158 2.79 -11.10 38.46
CA ALA A 158 2.86 -11.80 37.17
C ALA A 158 4.00 -11.28 36.30
N GLU A 159 4.54 -12.15 35.45
CA GLU A 159 5.50 -11.79 34.40
C GLU A 159 4.80 -10.99 33.28
N LEU A 160 5.52 -10.02 32.71
CA LEU A 160 4.95 -9.13 31.70
C LEU A 160 4.60 -9.93 30.45
N GLU A 161 5.51 -10.81 30.00
CA GLU A 161 5.33 -11.63 28.80
C GLU A 161 4.11 -12.55 28.89
N ASP A 162 3.94 -13.28 30.01
CA ASP A 162 2.78 -14.13 30.25
C ASP A 162 1.47 -13.34 30.19
N SER A 163 1.46 -12.14 30.79
CA SER A 163 0.28 -11.30 30.78
C SER A 163 -0.08 -10.79 29.37
N MET A 164 0.90 -10.62 28.48
CA MET A 164 0.69 -10.30 27.07
C MET A 164 0.12 -11.51 26.31
N GLN A 165 0.64 -12.71 26.54
CA GLN A 165 0.11 -13.93 25.91
C GLN A 165 -1.36 -14.16 26.30
N ILE A 166 -1.69 -14.03 27.58
CA ILE A 166 -3.07 -14.11 28.08
C ILE A 166 -3.94 -13.03 27.44
N ALA A 167 -3.43 -11.80 27.28
CA ALA A 167 -4.19 -10.73 26.64
C ALA A 167 -4.49 -11.05 25.17
N ILE A 168 -3.52 -11.59 24.42
CA ILE A 168 -3.68 -12.01 23.03
C ILE A 168 -4.76 -13.10 22.91
N GLU A 169 -4.68 -14.16 23.72
CA GLU A 169 -5.67 -15.24 23.71
C GLU A 169 -7.09 -14.73 24.02
N ASN A 170 -7.21 -13.83 25.00
CA ASN A 170 -8.49 -13.20 25.33
C ASN A 170 -9.04 -12.35 24.19
N CYS A 171 -8.19 -11.60 23.49
CA CYS A 171 -8.59 -10.80 22.33
C CYS A 171 -9.04 -11.68 21.15
N ILE A 172 -8.32 -12.77 20.89
CA ILE A 172 -8.68 -13.76 19.86
C ILE A 172 -10.06 -14.34 20.16
N ASN A 173 -10.26 -14.87 21.37
CA ASN A 173 -11.53 -15.50 21.76
C ASN A 173 -12.73 -14.54 21.67
N LYS A 174 -12.53 -13.25 21.95
CA LYS A 174 -13.60 -12.23 21.89
C LYS A 174 -13.94 -11.76 20.48
N THR A 175 -12.94 -11.63 19.61
CA THR A 175 -13.06 -10.88 18.36
C THR A 175 -13.12 -11.78 17.12
N GLN A 176 -12.47 -12.95 17.16
CA GLN A 176 -12.33 -13.85 16.00
C GLN A 176 -13.65 -14.18 15.32
N ASN A 177 -14.67 -14.57 16.07
CA ASN A 177 -15.96 -14.96 15.49
C ASN A 177 -16.66 -13.78 14.80
N LYS A 178 -16.53 -12.57 15.34
CA LYS A 178 -17.11 -11.36 14.75
C LYS A 178 -16.40 -11.01 13.44
N ASP A 179 -15.07 -11.08 13.43
CA ASP A 179 -14.26 -10.78 12.25
C ASP A 179 -14.53 -11.79 11.13
N VAL A 180 -14.62 -13.08 11.46
CA VAL A 180 -14.95 -14.13 10.47
C VAL A 180 -16.33 -13.92 9.86
N LEU A 181 -17.32 -13.52 10.66
CA LEU A 181 -18.67 -13.22 10.14
C LEU A 181 -18.66 -11.98 9.23
N ALA A 182 -18.01 -10.91 9.67
CA ALA A 182 -17.89 -9.68 8.87
C ALA A 182 -17.16 -9.94 7.54
N GLN A 183 -16.08 -10.74 7.55
CA GLN A 183 -15.35 -11.12 6.34
C GLN A 183 -16.21 -11.96 5.38
N LYS A 184 -17.03 -12.88 5.90
CA LYS A 184 -17.97 -13.67 5.07
C LYS A 184 -19.01 -12.79 4.40
N GLU A 185 -19.57 -11.81 5.11
CA GLU A 185 -20.53 -10.87 4.54
C GLU A 185 -19.88 -9.96 3.49
N LEU A 186 -18.68 -9.48 3.78
CA LEU A 186 -17.91 -8.63 2.88
C LEU A 186 -17.52 -9.37 1.59
N PHE A 187 -17.18 -10.65 1.68
CA PHE A 187 -16.91 -11.47 0.50
C PHE A 187 -18.14 -11.63 -0.39
N LYS A 188 -19.33 -11.91 0.20
CA LYS A 188 -20.59 -11.96 -0.55
C LYS A 188 -20.92 -10.63 -1.22
N ASN A 189 -20.65 -9.52 -0.54
CA ASN A 189 -20.84 -8.18 -1.11
C ASN A 189 -19.89 -7.95 -2.30
N TRP A 190 -18.65 -8.39 -2.21
CA TRP A 190 -17.70 -8.32 -3.32
C TRP A 190 -18.10 -9.18 -4.52
N GLU A 191 -18.63 -10.38 -4.28
CA GLU A 191 -19.20 -11.23 -5.35
C GLU A 191 -20.32 -10.49 -6.08
N ARG A 192 -21.28 -9.92 -5.34
CA ARG A 192 -22.37 -9.13 -5.94
C ARG A 192 -21.86 -7.94 -6.75
N ILE A 193 -20.93 -7.16 -6.19
CA ILE A 193 -20.34 -6.01 -6.91
C ILE A 193 -19.62 -6.48 -8.18
N ARG A 194 -18.91 -7.61 -8.11
CA ARG A 194 -18.20 -8.19 -9.25
C ARG A 194 -19.18 -8.62 -10.33
N GLU A 195 -20.26 -9.31 -9.99
CA GLU A 195 -21.31 -9.72 -10.92
C GLU A 195 -21.96 -8.51 -11.60
N GLU A 196 -22.36 -7.50 -10.82
CA GLU A 196 -22.91 -6.25 -11.35
C GLU A 196 -21.96 -5.58 -12.35
N LYS A 197 -20.66 -5.54 -12.05
CA LYS A 197 -19.65 -4.96 -12.94
C LYS A 197 -19.42 -5.80 -14.19
N LEU A 198 -19.44 -7.12 -14.10
CA LEU A 198 -19.31 -8.03 -15.24
C LEU A 198 -20.53 -7.91 -16.17
N GLU A 199 -21.74 -7.84 -15.61
CA GLU A 199 -22.94 -7.60 -16.40
C GLU A 199 -22.90 -6.25 -17.12
N GLU A 200 -22.48 -5.20 -16.42
CA GLU A 200 -22.33 -3.87 -17.00
C GLU A 200 -21.34 -3.89 -18.18
N GLN A 201 -20.21 -4.55 -18.03
CA GLN A 201 -19.22 -4.73 -19.09
C GLN A 201 -19.76 -5.55 -20.27
N THR A 202 -20.47 -6.64 -19.99
CA THR A 202 -21.07 -7.51 -21.01
C THR A 202 -22.11 -6.74 -21.84
N LYS A 203 -23.02 -6.01 -21.18
CA LYS A 203 -24.02 -5.18 -21.84
C LYS A 203 -23.37 -4.09 -22.71
N ARG A 204 -22.26 -3.48 -22.28
CA ARG A 204 -21.51 -2.50 -23.08
C ARG A 204 -20.86 -3.13 -24.31
N LEU A 205 -20.27 -4.33 -24.16
CA LEU A 205 -19.67 -5.06 -25.28
C LEU A 205 -20.72 -5.46 -26.31
N ASP A 206 -21.87 -5.98 -25.88
CA ASP A 206 -22.94 -6.40 -26.79
C ASP A 206 -23.53 -5.22 -27.54
N ARG A 207 -23.77 -4.08 -26.88
CA ARG A 207 -24.17 -2.83 -27.56
C ARG A 207 -23.17 -2.43 -28.64
N THR A 208 -21.87 -2.48 -28.32
CA THR A 208 -20.81 -2.13 -29.26
C THR A 208 -20.78 -3.09 -30.46
N ARG A 209 -20.97 -4.40 -30.22
CA ARG A 209 -21.09 -5.40 -31.28
C ARG A 209 -22.31 -5.15 -32.17
N HIS A 210 -23.46 -4.87 -31.58
CA HIS A 210 -24.68 -4.57 -32.33
C HIS A 210 -24.52 -3.32 -33.19
N ILE A 211 -23.96 -2.24 -32.66
CA ILE A 211 -23.70 -1.02 -33.42
C ILE A 211 -22.79 -1.32 -34.62
N LYS A 212 -21.69 -2.05 -34.42
CA LYS A 212 -20.80 -2.45 -35.53
C LYS A 212 -21.52 -3.29 -36.58
N MET A 213 -22.34 -4.25 -36.17
CA MET A 213 -23.13 -5.06 -37.10
C MET A 213 -24.14 -4.21 -37.90
N PHE A 214 -24.76 -3.21 -37.27
CA PHE A 214 -25.66 -2.29 -37.97
C PHE A 214 -24.90 -1.39 -38.94
N GLU A 215 -23.74 -0.86 -38.56
CA GLU A 215 -22.88 -0.05 -39.44
C GLU A 215 -22.41 -0.85 -40.66
N GLU A 216 -22.00 -2.11 -40.47
CA GLU A 216 -21.60 -3.00 -41.56
C GLU A 216 -22.77 -3.28 -42.52
N LYS A 217 -23.96 -3.60 -41.98
CA LYS A 217 -25.16 -3.81 -42.80
C LYS A 217 -25.60 -2.53 -43.53
N GLN A 218 -25.51 -1.37 -42.88
CA GLN A 218 -25.85 -0.10 -43.50
C GLN A 218 -24.91 0.21 -44.68
N LYS A 219 -23.61 -0.03 -44.52
CA LYS A 219 -22.64 0.10 -45.62
C LYS A 219 -22.95 -0.86 -46.78
N GLN A 220 -23.31 -2.10 -46.48
CA GLN A 220 -23.73 -3.08 -47.50
C GLN A 220 -24.98 -2.61 -48.25
N LEU A 221 -26.02 -2.19 -47.53
CA LEU A 221 -27.26 -1.70 -48.14
C LEU A 221 -27.02 -0.45 -49.01
N VAL A 222 -26.21 0.50 -48.56
CA VAL A 222 -25.83 1.67 -49.36
C VAL A 222 -25.09 1.24 -50.64
N SER A 223 -24.20 0.26 -50.56
CA SER A 223 -23.49 -0.25 -51.75
C SER A 223 -24.42 -0.97 -52.73
N GLU A 224 -25.42 -1.72 -52.22
CA GLU A 224 -26.42 -2.39 -53.04
C GLU A 224 -27.39 -1.39 -53.67
N GLU A 225 -27.81 -0.37 -52.91
CA GLU A 225 -28.65 0.74 -53.39
C GLU A 225 -27.93 1.53 -54.48
N GLN A 226 -26.68 1.93 -54.26
CA GLN A 226 -25.87 2.60 -55.29
C GLN A 226 -25.75 1.76 -56.56
N ARG A 227 -25.63 0.44 -56.44
CA ARG A 227 -25.57 -0.46 -57.60
C ARG A 227 -26.90 -0.55 -58.33
N LEU A 228 -28.02 -0.56 -57.61
CA LEU A 228 -29.37 -0.62 -58.17
C LEU A 228 -29.73 0.70 -58.87
N TRP A 229 -29.43 1.82 -58.23
CA TRP A 229 -29.75 3.18 -58.69
C TRP A 229 -28.61 3.85 -59.48
N PHE A 230 -27.62 3.06 -59.92
CA PHE A 230 -26.44 3.57 -60.64
C PHE A 230 -26.85 4.33 -61.90
N PHE A 231 -27.71 3.73 -62.73
CA PHE A 231 -28.12 4.30 -64.01
C PHE A 231 -29.00 5.54 -63.87
N ASP A 232 -29.76 5.65 -62.78
CA ASP A 232 -30.61 6.82 -62.53
C ASP A 232 -29.81 8.01 -61.99
N ASN A 233 -28.65 7.76 -61.37
CA ASN A 233 -27.80 8.77 -60.72
C ASN A 233 -26.41 8.92 -61.37
N GLU A 234 -26.20 8.39 -62.58
CA GLU A 234 -24.89 8.29 -63.25
C GLU A 234 -24.19 9.66 -63.34
N GLU A 235 -24.88 10.70 -63.80
CA GLU A 235 -24.33 12.06 -63.92
C GLU A 235 -23.84 12.63 -62.58
N GLN A 236 -24.51 12.31 -61.46
CA GLN A 236 -24.10 12.79 -60.13
C GLN A 236 -22.90 12.02 -59.59
N ILE A 237 -22.84 10.72 -59.89
CA ILE A 237 -21.72 9.87 -59.50
C ILE A 237 -20.45 10.31 -60.23
N ASP A 238 -20.55 10.61 -61.53
CA ASP A 238 -19.43 11.10 -62.34
C ASP A 238 -18.88 12.43 -61.82
N LEU A 239 -19.74 13.38 -61.46
CA LEU A 239 -19.34 14.63 -60.83
C LEU A 239 -18.59 14.42 -59.50
N GLN A 240 -19.04 13.49 -58.66
CA GLN A 240 -18.37 13.16 -57.40
C GLN A 240 -17.01 12.47 -57.60
N ILE A 241 -16.87 11.67 -58.66
CA ILE A 241 -15.59 11.03 -59.03
C ILE A 241 -14.58 12.10 -59.45
N GLU A 242 -14.97 13.01 -60.35
CA GLU A 242 -14.11 14.12 -60.77
C GLU A 242 -13.66 15.01 -59.61
N GLU A 243 -14.53 15.30 -58.65
CA GLU A 243 -14.18 16.07 -57.46
C GLU A 243 -13.18 15.35 -56.54
N LYS A 244 -13.33 14.04 -56.34
CA LYS A 244 -12.39 13.24 -55.54
C LYS A 244 -11.03 13.11 -56.20
N GLU A 245 -10.98 12.97 -57.53
CA GLU A 245 -9.73 12.95 -58.29
C GLU A 245 -8.99 14.28 -58.21
N LYS A 246 -9.71 15.41 -58.19
CA LYS A 246 -9.12 16.76 -57.97
C LYS A 246 -8.53 16.92 -56.56
N LEU A 247 -9.05 16.22 -55.55
CA LEU A 247 -8.52 16.24 -54.17
C LEU A 247 -7.34 15.29 -53.95
N GLN A 248 -7.26 14.19 -54.71
CA GLN A 248 -6.11 13.28 -54.75
C GLN A 248 -5.04 13.79 -55.72
N ASP A 249 -4.47 14.96 -55.44
CA ASP A 249 -3.27 15.38 -56.15
C ASP A 249 -2.12 14.39 -55.84
N PRO A 250 -1.35 13.90 -56.85
CA PRO A 250 -0.27 12.92 -56.67
C PRO A 250 0.86 13.37 -55.73
N TRP A 251 0.87 14.64 -55.33
CA TRP A 251 1.94 15.26 -54.58
C TRP A 251 1.90 14.96 -53.07
N THR A 252 0.75 14.52 -52.52
CA THR A 252 0.58 14.25 -51.08
C THR A 252 0.63 12.77 -50.69
N ALA A 253 0.74 11.82 -51.63
CA ALA A 253 0.77 10.38 -51.32
C ALA A 253 2.18 9.78 -51.12
N ASN A 254 3.27 10.51 -51.42
CA ASN A 254 4.63 9.96 -51.41
C ASN A 254 5.59 10.71 -50.47
N LYS A 255 5.29 10.73 -49.17
CA LYS A 255 6.29 11.00 -48.12
C LYS A 255 6.13 10.01 -46.96
N GLY A 256 6.47 8.75 -47.23
CA GLY A 256 6.60 7.72 -46.20
C GLY A 256 7.37 6.52 -46.74
N SER A 257 8.58 6.28 -46.20
CA SER A 257 9.47 5.14 -46.45
C SER A 257 10.21 5.11 -47.80
N LYS A 258 11.39 5.73 -47.83
CA LYS A 258 12.48 5.25 -48.70
C LYS A 258 12.88 3.87 -48.18
N HIS A 259 12.39 2.82 -48.82
CA HIS A 259 12.87 1.47 -48.63
C HIS A 259 14.37 1.46 -48.97
N LYS A 260 15.24 1.17 -48.00
CA LYS A 260 16.62 0.76 -48.31
C LYS A 260 16.51 -0.50 -49.18
N SER A 261 16.99 -0.42 -50.41
CA SER A 261 17.22 -1.58 -51.26
C SER A 261 18.29 -2.44 -50.57
N ASN A 262 17.89 -3.61 -50.05
CA ASN A 262 18.85 -4.65 -49.72
C ASN A 262 19.33 -5.23 -51.05
N GLU A 263 20.49 -4.79 -51.53
CA GLU A 263 21.13 -5.30 -52.75
C GLU A 263 21.57 -6.78 -52.61
N ASP A 264 21.49 -7.37 -51.41
CA ASP A 264 21.88 -8.76 -51.14
C ASP A 264 20.69 -9.73 -50.93
N TYR A 265 19.48 -9.42 -51.40
CA TYR A 265 18.38 -10.39 -51.31
C TYR A 265 18.46 -11.43 -52.42
N ILE A 266 18.89 -12.65 -52.07
CA ILE A 266 18.78 -13.84 -52.92
C ILE A 266 17.46 -14.56 -52.59
N PRO A 267 16.50 -14.65 -53.52
CA PRO A 267 15.25 -15.36 -53.30
C PRO A 267 15.49 -16.86 -53.08
N PRO A 268 14.82 -17.50 -52.11
CA PRO A 268 14.98 -18.94 -51.87
C PRO A 268 14.35 -19.77 -53.00
N GLU A 269 15.12 -20.72 -53.54
CA GLU A 269 14.63 -21.69 -54.53
C GLU A 269 13.61 -22.64 -53.91
N ILE A 270 12.39 -22.65 -54.45
CA ILE A 270 11.33 -23.57 -54.06
C ILE A 270 11.59 -24.91 -54.77
N LEU A 271 12.20 -25.87 -54.09
CA LEU A 271 12.29 -27.23 -54.61
C LEU A 271 10.90 -27.89 -54.60
N PRO A 272 10.45 -28.49 -55.71
CA PRO A 272 9.18 -29.20 -55.75
C PRO A 272 9.22 -30.38 -54.78
N LYS A 273 8.19 -30.50 -53.93
CA LYS A 273 8.01 -31.63 -53.01
C LYS A 273 8.12 -32.93 -53.81
N ARG A 274 9.13 -33.76 -53.50
CA ARG A 274 9.19 -35.14 -54.00
C ARG A 274 7.94 -35.87 -53.51
N LYS A 275 7.24 -36.48 -54.47
CA LYS A 275 6.13 -37.42 -54.22
C LYS A 275 6.65 -38.67 -53.53
#